data_AF-A0A2I0QI56-F1
#
_entry.id   AF-A0A2I0QI56-F1
#
_cell.length_a   1.000
_cell.length_b   1.000
_cell.length_c   1.000
_cell.angle_alpha   90.00
_cell.angle_beta   90.00
_cell.angle_gamma   90.00
#
_symmetry.space_group_name_H-M   'P 1'
#
loop_
_entity.id
_entity.type
_entity.pdbx_description
1 polymer ?
#
loop_
_entity_poly.entity_id
_entity_poly.type
_entity_poly.pdbx_seq_one_letter_code
_entity_poly.pdbx_strand_id
1 'polypeptide(L)'
;MEENQIVLSAESIKSRIWTIRDMQVMPDIDLAELYKVETRILNQAVKRNIERFPPDFMFQLTKDEFENLISQFVISSSQWGGRRKLPYAFTEQGVAMLSGVLKSETAVRVNIQIM
;
A
#
# COMPACT_ATOMS: atom_id res chain seq x y z
N MET A 1 6.53 22.13 22.37
CA MET A 1 6.32 21.93 20.93
C MET A 1 6.55 20.46 20.71
N GLU A 2 5.50 19.66 20.86
CA GLU A 2 5.60 18.20 20.72
C GLU A 2 5.63 17.89 19.24
N GLU A 3 6.76 17.37 18.80
CA GLU A 3 6.96 16.86 17.45
C GLU A 3 5.87 15.82 17.19
N ASN A 4 5.03 16.11 16.19
CA ASN A 4 3.98 15.26 15.69
C ASN A 4 4.60 14.01 15.04
N GLN A 5 5.19 13.13 15.86
CA GLN A 5 5.46 11.76 15.48
C GLN A 5 4.10 11.15 15.23
N ILE A 6 3.80 10.94 13.95
CA ILE A 6 2.74 10.03 13.57
C ILE A 6 3.19 8.68 14.10
N VAL A 7 2.75 8.37 15.31
CA VAL A 7 2.73 7.02 15.86
C VAL A 7 1.76 6.28 14.95
N LEU A 8 2.29 5.73 13.86
CA LEU A 8 1.58 4.70 13.11
C LEU A 8 1.45 3.54 14.08
N SER A 9 0.33 3.50 14.79
CA SER A 9 0.06 2.43 15.75
C SER A 9 0.01 1.11 14.98
N ALA A 10 0.48 0.03 15.60
CA ALA A 10 0.41 -1.30 14.99
C ALA A 10 -1.05 -1.65 14.59
N GLU A 11 -2.06 -1.13 15.30
CA GLU A 11 -3.46 -1.25 14.88
C GLU A 11 -3.76 -0.55 13.56
N SER A 12 -3.18 0.62 13.31
CA SER A 12 -3.40 1.40 12.07
C SER A 12 -2.79 0.72 10.84
N ILE A 13 -1.73 -0.05 11.02
CA ILE A 13 -1.12 -0.85 9.97
C ILE A 13 -1.95 -2.10 9.73
N LYS A 14 -2.32 -2.82 10.80
CA LYS A 14 -3.12 -4.05 10.71
C LYS A 14 -4.49 -3.83 10.06
N SER A 15 -5.13 -2.69 10.30
CA SER A 15 -6.41 -2.34 9.66
C SER A 15 -6.32 -2.09 8.15
N ARG A 16 -5.10 -1.97 7.60
CA ARG A 16 -4.82 -1.77 6.18
C ARG A 16 -4.19 -3.01 5.52
N ILE A 17 -4.12 -4.13 6.23
CA ILE A 17 -3.70 -5.42 5.69
C ILE A 17 -4.95 -6.19 5.29
N TRP A 18 -4.93 -6.72 4.07
CA TRP A 18 -6.07 -7.36 3.42
C TRP A 18 -5.70 -8.77 2.99
N THR A 19 -6.65 -9.69 3.02
CA THR A 19 -6.45 -11.03 2.49
C THR A 19 -7.04 -11.12 1.10
N ILE A 20 -6.19 -11.20 0.06
CA ILE A 20 -6.61 -11.31 -1.34
C ILE A 20 -5.82 -12.45 -1.97
N ARG A 21 -6.51 -13.41 -2.60
CA ARG A 21 -5.89 -14.64 -3.15
C ARG A 21 -5.04 -15.38 -2.12
N ASP A 22 -5.54 -15.49 -0.89
CA ASP A 22 -4.85 -16.11 0.25
C ASP A 22 -3.51 -15.45 0.64
N MET A 23 -3.24 -14.24 0.15
CA MET A 23 -2.06 -13.46 0.49
C MET A 23 -2.45 -12.24 1.33
N GLN A 24 -1.63 -11.94 2.35
CA GLN A 24 -1.70 -10.67 3.08
C GLN A 24 -1.11 -9.56 2.20
N VAL A 25 -1.93 -8.57 1.85
CA VAL A 25 -1.55 -7.49 0.95
C VAL A 25 -2.03 -6.14 1.44
N MET A 26 -1.30 -5.09 1.04
CA MET A 26 -1.67 -3.70 1.28
C MET A 26 -1.86 -2.96 -0.05
N PRO A 27 -3.00 -2.30 -0.26
CA PRO A 27 -3.25 -1.48 -1.44
C PRO A 27 -2.28 -0.30 -1.56
N ASP A 28 -2.03 0.11 -2.81
CA ASP A 28 -1.12 1.20 -3.15
C ASP A 28 -1.50 2.55 -2.52
N ILE A 29 -2.78 2.80 -2.26
CA ILE A 29 -3.21 4.03 -1.60
C ILE A 29 -2.87 4.04 -0.11
N ASP A 30 -3.09 2.91 0.56
CA ASP A 30 -2.85 2.78 2.00
C ASP A 30 -1.37 2.94 2.24
N LEU A 31 -0.58 2.26 1.41
CA LEU A 31 0.87 2.34 1.46
C LEU A 31 1.39 3.75 1.12
N ALA A 32 0.78 4.42 0.14
CA ALA A 32 1.13 5.79 -0.19
C ALA A 32 0.83 6.76 0.97
N GLU A 33 -0.30 6.59 1.65
CA GLU A 33 -0.68 7.37 2.82
C GLU A 33 0.29 7.15 3.99
N LEU A 34 0.61 5.87 4.30
CA LEU A 34 1.57 5.51 5.33
C LEU A 34 2.97 6.09 5.04
N TYR A 35 3.41 6.03 3.79
CA TYR A 35 4.68 6.60 3.35
C TYR A 35 4.66 8.11 3.15
N LYS A 36 3.49 8.76 3.30
CA LYS A 36 3.27 10.20 3.04
C LYS A 36 3.70 10.62 1.64
N VAL A 37 3.41 9.80 0.64
CA VAL A 37 3.67 10.08 -0.78
C VAL A 37 2.37 10.04 -1.58
N GLU A 38 2.34 10.66 -2.75
CA GLU A 38 1.22 10.45 -3.67
C GLU A 38 1.24 9.02 -4.20
N THR A 39 0.06 8.38 -4.33
CA THR A 39 -0.05 7.05 -4.97
C THR A 39 0.55 7.03 -6.37
N ARG A 40 0.48 8.15 -7.10
CA ARG A 40 1.11 8.29 -8.42
C ARG A 40 2.64 8.19 -8.34
N ILE A 41 3.26 8.80 -7.33
CA ILE A 41 4.71 8.76 -7.12
C ILE A 41 5.14 7.35 -6.74
N LEU A 42 4.41 6.69 -5.83
CA LEU A 42 4.66 5.29 -5.45
C LEU A 42 4.62 4.38 -6.67
N ASN A 43 3.53 4.44 -7.46
CA ASN A 43 3.37 3.63 -8.67
C ASN A 43 4.40 3.96 -9.75
N GLN A 44 4.86 5.20 -9.83
CA GLN A 44 5.94 5.58 -10.75
C GLN A 44 7.29 4.97 -10.32
N ALA A 45 7.57 4.96 -9.02
CA ALA A 45 8.78 4.38 -8.47
C ALA A 45 8.84 2.86 -8.70
N VAL A 46 7.70 2.18 -8.51
CA VAL A 46 7.53 0.76 -8.84
C VAL A 46 7.80 0.49 -10.32
N LYS A 47 7.14 1.24 -11.22
CA LYS A 47 7.31 1.05 -12.67
C LYS A 47 8.74 1.26 -13.14
N ARG A 48 9.46 2.22 -12.55
CA ARG A 48 10.89 2.45 -12.85
C ARG A 48 11.80 1.32 -12.39
N ASN A 49 11.34 0.50 -11.44
CA ASN A 49 12.10 -0.59 -10.83
C ASN A 49 11.36 -1.92 -10.97
N ILE A 50 10.58 -2.11 -12.04
CA ILE A 50 9.65 -3.25 -12.15
C ILE A 50 10.36 -4.62 -12.05
N GLU A 51 11.63 -4.70 -12.42
CA GLU A 51 12.49 -5.89 -12.26
C GLU A 51 12.65 -6.34 -10.80
N ARG A 52 12.40 -5.44 -9.84
CA ARG A 52 12.44 -5.70 -8.40
C ARG A 52 11.10 -6.17 -7.82
N PHE A 53 10.06 -6.19 -8.64
CA PHE A 53 8.68 -6.44 -8.24
C PHE A 53 8.12 -7.63 -9.03
N PRO A 54 8.53 -8.87 -8.69
CA PRO A 54 7.94 -10.06 -9.27
C PRO A 54 6.44 -10.15 -8.94
N PRO A 55 5.66 -10.96 -9.67
CA PRO A 55 4.22 -11.13 -9.45
C PRO A 55 3.83 -11.53 -8.03
N ASP A 56 4.72 -12.21 -7.31
CA ASP A 56 4.50 -12.63 -5.91
C ASP A 56 4.67 -11.47 -4.91
N PHE A 57 5.24 -10.35 -5.34
CA PHE A 57 5.49 -9.18 -4.50
C PHE A 57 4.42 -8.11 -4.69
N MET A 58 3.84 -8.05 -5.88
CA MET A 58 2.75 -7.16 -6.19
C MET A 58 1.92 -7.65 -7.37
N PHE A 59 0.66 -7.28 -7.37
CA PHE A 59 -0.24 -7.52 -8.49
C PHE A 59 -1.30 -6.43 -8.57
N GLN A 60 -1.87 -6.23 -9.74
CA GLN A 60 -3.02 -5.34 -9.90
C GLN A 60 -4.29 -6.09 -9.50
N LEU A 61 -5.14 -5.45 -8.69
CA LEU A 61 -6.43 -6.02 -8.34
C LEU A 61 -7.33 -6.10 -9.57
N THR A 62 -8.16 -7.14 -9.63
CA THR A 62 -9.27 -7.20 -10.59
C THR A 62 -10.41 -6.28 -10.14
N LYS A 63 -11.37 -6.03 -11.03
CA LYS A 63 -12.55 -5.23 -10.70
C LYS A 63 -13.35 -5.88 -9.56
N ASP A 64 -13.51 -7.20 -9.62
CA ASP A 64 -14.26 -7.96 -8.62
C ASP A 64 -13.52 -7.99 -7.27
N GLU A 65 -12.20 -8.19 -7.28
CA GLU A 65 -11.37 -8.11 -6.06
C GLU A 65 -11.46 -6.74 -5.41
N PHE A 66 -11.43 -5.68 -6.23
CA PHE A 66 -11.52 -4.31 -5.75
C PHE A 66 -12.92 -3.95 -5.22
N GLU A 67 -13.99 -4.39 -5.89
CA GLU A 67 -15.36 -4.21 -5.41
C GLU A 67 -15.59 -4.96 -4.09
N ASN A 68 -15.09 -6.20 -3.99
CA ASN A 68 -15.12 -6.97 -2.75
C ASN A 68 -14.36 -6.26 -1.62
N LEU A 69 -13.18 -5.71 -1.92
CA LEU A 69 -12.37 -4.94 -0.98
C LEU A 69 -13.16 -3.76 -0.39
N ILE A 70 -13.77 -2.95 -1.25
CA ILE A 70 -14.57 -1.78 -0.84
C ILE A 70 -15.78 -2.21 -0.02
N SER A 71 -16.48 -3.26 -0.46
CA SER A 71 -17.71 -3.75 0.19
C SER A 71 -17.46 -4.25 1.61
N GLN A 72 -16.31 -4.88 1.87
CA GLN A 72 -16.01 -5.46 3.16
C GLN A 72 -15.73 -4.42 4.26
N PHE A 73 -15.31 -3.21 3.89
CA PHE A 73 -14.78 -2.24 4.87
C PHE A 73 -15.51 -0.91 4.92
N VAL A 74 -16.67 -0.80 4.28
CA VAL A 74 -17.52 0.42 4.29
C VAL A 74 -16.69 1.66 3.94
N ILE A 75 -15.62 1.49 3.15
CA ILE A 75 -14.85 2.64 2.70
C ILE A 75 -15.75 3.34 1.71
N SER A 76 -16.00 4.62 1.95
CA SER A 76 -16.86 5.40 1.07
C SER A 76 -16.32 5.27 -0.35
N SER A 77 -17.19 4.88 -1.26
CA SER A 77 -16.89 4.87 -2.69
C SER A 77 -16.48 6.26 -3.20
N SER A 78 -16.48 7.32 -2.38
CA SER A 78 -15.94 8.63 -2.72
C SER A 78 -14.42 8.74 -2.55
N GLN A 79 -13.77 7.99 -1.66
CA GLN A 79 -12.29 7.96 -1.56
C GLN A 79 -11.65 7.21 -2.73
N TRP A 80 -12.40 6.32 -3.37
CA TRP A 80 -11.89 5.36 -4.36
C TRP A 80 -12.64 5.38 -5.70
N GLY A 81 -13.92 5.76 -5.71
CA GLY A 81 -14.78 5.84 -6.88
C GLY A 81 -14.53 7.13 -7.65
N GLY A 82 -13.95 6.95 -8.82
CA GLY A 82 -13.32 7.99 -9.61
C GLY A 82 -11.95 7.55 -10.12
N ARG A 83 -11.37 6.49 -9.53
CA ARG A 83 -10.19 5.84 -10.09
C ARG A 83 -10.49 5.22 -11.45
N ARG A 84 -9.87 5.76 -12.49
CA ARG A 84 -9.80 5.13 -13.83
C ARG A 84 -8.93 3.86 -13.87
N LYS A 85 -8.11 3.63 -12.84
CA LYS A 85 -7.17 2.50 -12.76
C LYS A 85 -7.34 1.76 -11.45
N LEU A 86 -7.44 0.44 -11.55
CA LEU A 86 -7.47 -0.47 -10.40
C LEU A 86 -6.15 -0.35 -9.63
N PRO A 87 -6.19 -0.36 -8.28
CA PRO A 87 -5.00 -0.23 -7.47
C PRO A 87 -4.10 -1.45 -7.59
N TYR A 88 -2.82 -1.25 -7.31
CA TYR A 88 -1.91 -2.35 -7.02
C TYR A 88 -2.04 -2.78 -5.56
N ALA A 89 -1.85 -4.07 -5.32
CA ALA A 89 -1.71 -4.65 -4.00
C ALA A 89 -0.29 -5.16 -3.84
N PHE A 90 0.30 -4.92 -2.67
CA PHE A 90 1.68 -5.27 -2.34
C PHE A 90 1.69 -6.23 -1.17
N THR A 91 2.43 -7.33 -1.29
CA THR A 91 2.70 -8.22 -0.16
C THR A 91 3.72 -7.59 0.79
N GLU A 92 3.97 -8.21 1.94
CA GLU A 92 5.04 -7.80 2.87
C GLU A 92 6.39 -7.63 2.16
N GLN A 93 6.72 -8.55 1.25
CA GLN A 93 7.95 -8.51 0.46
C GLN A 93 7.94 -7.33 -0.52
N GLY A 94 6.79 -7.04 -1.14
CA GLY A 94 6.60 -5.85 -1.98
C GLY A 94 6.76 -4.54 -1.21
N VAL A 95 6.24 -4.46 0.01
CA VAL A 95 6.42 -3.34 0.93
C VAL A 95 7.90 -3.15 1.29
N ALA A 96 8.60 -4.24 1.59
CA ALA A 96 10.04 -4.20 1.85
C ALA A 96 10.82 -3.65 0.67
N MET A 97 10.53 -4.11 -0.56
CA MET A 97 11.16 -3.58 -1.77
C MET A 97 10.85 -2.11 -2.02
N LEU A 98 9.63 -1.66 -1.72
CA LEU A 98 9.23 -0.26 -1.84
C LEU A 98 10.03 0.67 -0.93
N SER A 99 10.34 0.25 0.29
CA SER A 99 11.15 1.04 1.22
C SER A 99 12.56 1.32 0.66
N GLY A 100 13.18 0.34 0.01
CA GLY A 100 14.48 0.47 -0.65
C GLY A 100 14.46 1.29 -1.94
N VAL A 101 13.32 1.37 -2.61
CA VAL A 101 13.14 2.16 -3.84
C VAL A 101 12.82 3.64 -3.54
N LEU A 102 11.96 3.91 -2.55
CA LEU A 102 11.54 5.27 -2.20
C LEU A 102 12.60 6.06 -1.42
N LYS A 103 13.49 5.38 -0.69
CA LYS A 103 14.62 5.99 0.06
C LYS A 103 14.22 7.16 0.99
N SER A 104 13.00 7.14 1.51
CA SER A 104 12.48 8.12 2.48
C SER A 104 12.60 7.56 3.90
N GLU A 105 12.99 8.38 4.87
CA GLU A 105 13.02 8.00 6.30
C GLU A 105 11.66 7.45 6.77
N THR A 106 10.56 8.01 6.24
CA THR A 106 9.20 7.52 6.51
C THR A 106 8.99 6.11 5.98
N ALA A 107 9.45 5.83 4.75
CA ALA A 107 9.31 4.50 4.15
C ALA A 107 10.14 3.44 4.88
N VAL A 108 11.33 3.82 5.36
CA VAL A 108 12.17 2.95 6.19
C VAL A 108 11.50 2.63 7.53
N ARG A 109 10.97 3.64 8.24
CA ARG A 109 10.28 3.44 9.52
C ARG A 109 9.05 2.54 9.38
N VAL A 110 8.23 2.76 8.36
CA VAL A 110 7.03 1.94 8.11
C VAL A 110 7.41 0.51 7.79
N ASN A 111 8.49 0.28 7.03
CA ASN A 111 8.97 -1.09 6.79
C ASN A 111 9.36 -1.81 8.08
N ILE A 112 10.08 -1.12 8.98
CA ILE A 112 10.48 -1.68 10.28
C ILE A 112 9.26 -2.03 11.15
N GLN A 113 8.13 -1.34 10.99
CA GLN A 113 6.91 -1.61 11.76
C GLN A 113 6.03 -2.72 11.16
N ILE A 114 6.23 -3.04 9.87
CA ILE A 114 5.47 -4.08 9.16
C ILE A 114 6.16 -5.45 9.33
N MET A 115 7.49 -5.47 9.42
CA MET A 115 8.32 -6.65 9.71
C MET A 115 8.32 -6.99 11.21
#